data_AF-A0A944D0Y4-F1
#
_entry.id   AF-A0A944D0Y4-F1
#
_cell.length_a   1.000
_cell.length_b   1.000
_cell.length_c   1.000
_cell.angle_alpha   90.00
_cell.angle_beta   90.00
_cell.angle_gamma   90.00
#
_symmetry.space_group_name_H-M   'P 1'
#
loop_
_entity.id
_entity.type
_entity.pdbx_description
1 polymer ?
#
loop_
_entity_poly.entity_id
_entity_poly.type
_entity_poly.pdbx_seq_one_letter_code
_entity_poly.pdbx_strand_id
1 'polypeptide(L)'
;MARSSKSFVIDPVIFSRLMEAIDAYVGENKENVKKVDDYIFEQDNKLIQIKELLERRVEDAQIKLRNKDHKLTLCEMTPVYDSEGNPKEPSCGSERRARKRAKRQLDVAEKVMSQMNELLRYADKYKQEYEDEKNKMMSLLENKLPVDKQQLKKHDEIMQEYLRLNIE
;
A
#
# COMPACT_ATOMS: atom_id res chain seq x y z
N MET A 1 -38.81 42.72 15.30
CA MET A 1 -39.14 41.28 15.36
C MET A 1 -38.74 40.69 14.01
N ALA A 2 -37.60 40.02 13.90
CA ALA A 2 -37.28 38.66 14.36
C ALA A 2 -37.30 37.71 13.16
N ARG A 3 -36.17 37.02 12.93
CA ARG A 3 -36.11 35.65 12.39
C ARG A 3 -34.75 35.07 12.79
N SER A 4 -34.71 34.59 14.03
CA SER A 4 -33.67 33.67 14.50
C SER A 4 -33.82 32.39 13.68
N SER A 5 -32.89 32.14 12.76
CA SER A 5 -32.81 30.93 11.95
C SER A 5 -32.26 29.74 12.74
N LYS A 6 -32.88 29.44 13.88
CA LYS A 6 -32.68 28.14 14.54
C LYS A 6 -33.66 27.18 13.89
N SER A 7 -33.17 26.37 12.96
CA SER A 7 -33.91 25.24 12.40
C SER A 7 -34.09 24.20 13.49
N PHE A 8 -35.18 24.33 14.25
CA PHE A 8 -35.64 23.25 15.11
C PHE A 8 -36.35 22.23 14.21
N VAL A 9 -36.02 20.96 14.37
CA VAL A 9 -36.83 19.90 13.79
C VAL A 9 -38.09 19.81 14.64
N ILE A 10 -39.15 20.49 14.18
CA ILE A 10 -40.44 20.60 14.89
C ILE A 10 -41.18 19.26 14.91
N ASP A 11 -40.87 18.38 13.94
CA ASP A 11 -41.55 17.11 13.73
C ASP A 11 -40.65 15.93 14.19
N PRO A 12 -41.10 15.13 15.18
CA PRO A 12 -40.38 13.94 15.66
C PRO A 12 -40.08 12.93 14.55
N VAL A 13 -40.93 12.86 13.53
CA VAL A 13 -40.75 11.99 12.36
C VAL A 13 -39.57 12.46 11.51
N ILE A 14 -39.41 13.77 11.36
CA ILE A 14 -38.25 14.35 10.65
C ILE A 14 -36.97 14.07 11.41
N PHE A 15 -36.99 14.14 12.75
CA PHE A 15 -35.82 13.84 13.57
C PHE A 15 -35.40 12.37 13.47
N SER A 16 -36.36 11.43 13.56
CA SER A 16 -36.10 9.99 13.38
C SER A 16 -35.48 9.69 12.02
N ARG A 17 -36.03 10.26 10.94
CA ARG A 17 -35.50 10.08 9.58
C ARG A 17 -34.09 10.66 9.42
N LEU A 18 -33.79 11.77 10.10
CA LEU A 18 -32.46 12.38 10.11
C LEU A 18 -31.45 11.47 10.81
N MET A 19 -31.83 10.87 11.95
CA MET A 19 -30.99 9.91 12.67
C MET A 19 -30.74 8.65 11.86
N GLU A 20 -31.78 8.07 11.24
CA GLU A 20 -31.65 6.91 10.36
C GLU A 20 -30.72 7.19 9.16
N ALA A 21 -30.83 8.37 8.56
CA ALA A 21 -29.94 8.78 7.47
C ALA A 21 -28.48 8.94 7.92
N ILE A 22 -28.25 9.47 9.13
CA ILE A 22 -26.91 9.59 9.72
C ILE A 22 -26.34 8.21 10.02
N ASP A 23 -27.11 7.30 10.61
CA ASP A 23 -26.67 5.94 10.93
C ASP A 23 -26.34 5.14 9.66
N ALA A 24 -27.17 5.27 8.62
CA ALA A 24 -26.92 4.66 7.32
C ALA A 24 -25.62 5.20 6.70
N TYR A 25 -25.43 6.52 6.70
CA TYR A 25 -24.21 7.16 6.20
C TYR A 25 -22.96 6.71 6.97
N VAL A 26 -23.04 6.60 8.30
CA VAL A 26 -21.94 6.11 9.15
C VAL A 26 -21.64 4.65 8.85
N GLY A 27 -22.66 3.82 8.68
CA GLY A 27 -22.52 2.41 8.30
C GLY A 27 -21.81 2.24 6.96
N GLU A 28 -22.25 2.99 5.94
CA GLU A 28 -21.65 2.98 4.61
C GLU A 28 -20.17 3.43 4.63
N ASN A 29 -19.85 4.48 5.39
CA ASN A 29 -18.46 4.94 5.52
C ASN A 29 -17.56 3.90 6.21
N LYS A 30 -18.06 3.21 7.25
CA LYS A 30 -17.32 2.11 7.90
C LYS A 30 -17.05 0.95 6.93
N GLU A 31 -18.04 0.59 6.11
CA GLU A 31 -17.87 -0.46 5.10
C GLU A 31 -16.88 -0.05 4.01
N ASN A 32 -16.94 1.19 3.56
CA ASN A 32 -16.01 1.73 2.56
C ASN A 32 -14.56 1.75 3.07
N VAL A 33 -14.32 2.16 4.33
CA VAL A 33 -12.98 2.07 4.93
C VAL A 33 -12.49 0.63 4.98
N LYS A 34 -13.34 -0.33 5.34
CA LYS A 34 -12.95 -1.75 5.34
C LYS A 34 -12.57 -2.24 3.94
N LYS A 35 -13.33 -1.87 2.90
CA LYS A 35 -13.00 -2.21 1.50
C LYS A 35 -11.65 -1.64 1.08
N VAL A 36 -11.32 -0.42 1.50
CA VAL A 36 -10.02 0.19 1.23
C VAL A 36 -8.90 -0.54 1.98
N ASP A 37 -9.10 -0.91 3.24
CA ASP A 37 -8.14 -1.71 4.01
C ASP A 37 -7.84 -3.06 3.33
N ASP A 38 -8.90 -3.79 2.93
CA ASP A 38 -8.79 -5.08 2.26
C ASP A 38 -8.02 -4.94 0.94
N TYR A 39 -8.28 -3.87 0.18
CA TYR A 39 -7.54 -3.56 -1.04
C TYR A 39 -6.07 -3.24 -0.76
N ILE A 40 -5.75 -2.41 0.24
CA ILE A 40 -4.37 -2.09 0.63
C ILE A 40 -3.62 -3.37 0.99
N PHE A 41 -4.24 -4.26 1.78
CA PHE A 41 -3.66 -5.54 2.16
C PHE A 41 -3.38 -6.45 0.94
N GLU A 42 -4.30 -6.52 -0.03
CA GLU A 42 -4.09 -7.29 -1.26
C GLU A 42 -2.92 -6.75 -2.08
N GLN A 43 -2.81 -5.43 -2.23
CA GLN A 43 -1.72 -4.80 -2.98
C GLN A 43 -0.37 -4.99 -2.28
N ASP A 44 -0.32 -4.90 -0.95
CA ASP A 44 0.88 -5.16 -0.14
C ASP A 44 1.43 -6.56 -0.40
N ASN A 45 0.56 -7.58 -0.38
CA ASN A 45 0.93 -8.95 -0.70
C ASN A 45 1.49 -9.11 -2.13
N LYS A 46 0.88 -8.45 -3.12
CA LYS A 46 1.38 -8.47 -4.50
C LYS A 46 2.77 -7.83 -4.60
N LEU A 47 3.00 -6.72 -3.91
CA LEU A 47 4.29 -6.03 -3.88
C LEU A 47 5.38 -6.91 -3.25
N ILE A 48 5.08 -7.63 -2.17
CA ILE A 48 6.00 -8.60 -1.55
C ILE A 48 6.38 -9.70 -2.56
N GLN A 49 5.41 -10.29 -3.25
CA GLN A 49 5.68 -11.33 -4.25
C GLN A 49 6.56 -10.82 -5.41
N ILE A 50 6.30 -9.59 -5.88
CA ILE A 50 7.11 -8.96 -6.93
C ILE A 50 8.54 -8.73 -6.42
N LYS A 51 8.69 -8.27 -5.18
CA LYS A 51 10.01 -8.06 -4.56
C LYS A 51 10.80 -9.38 -4.50
N GLU A 52 10.21 -10.45 -3.99
CA GLU A 52 10.85 -11.77 -3.90
C GLU A 52 11.24 -12.32 -5.29
N LEU A 53 10.43 -12.06 -6.31
CA LEU A 53 10.76 -12.43 -7.68
C LEU A 53 11.97 -11.65 -8.20
N LEU A 54 12.01 -10.34 -7.96
CA LEU A 54 13.12 -9.49 -8.40
C LEU A 54 14.43 -9.85 -7.67
N GLU A 55 14.38 -10.13 -6.37
CA GLU A 55 15.52 -10.59 -5.58
C GLU A 55 16.10 -11.88 -6.16
N ARG A 56 15.26 -12.88 -6.45
CA ARG A 56 15.68 -14.11 -7.14
C ARG A 56 16.35 -13.84 -8.50
N ARG A 57 15.82 -12.90 -9.29
CA ARG A 57 16.43 -12.54 -10.59
C ARG A 57 17.78 -11.86 -10.44
N VAL A 58 17.98 -11.06 -9.39
CA VAL A 58 19.28 -10.46 -9.07
C VAL A 58 20.27 -11.56 -8.70
N GLU A 59 19.88 -12.50 -7.82
CA GLU A 59 20.73 -13.64 -7.44
C GLU A 59 21.14 -14.49 -8.65
N ASP A 60 20.18 -14.85 -9.51
CA ASP A 60 20.44 -15.58 -10.75
C ASP A 60 21.42 -14.83 -11.67
N ALA A 61 21.25 -13.51 -11.79
CA ALA A 61 22.15 -12.67 -12.58
C ALA A 61 23.57 -12.64 -11.99
N GLN A 62 23.71 -12.60 -10.66
CA GLN A 62 24.99 -12.67 -9.96
C GLN A 62 25.67 -14.03 -10.16
N ILE A 63 24.92 -15.13 -10.05
CA ILE A 63 25.43 -16.49 -10.31
C ILE A 63 25.92 -16.59 -11.76
N LYS A 64 25.12 -16.08 -12.71
CA LYS A 64 25.47 -16.08 -14.12
C LYS A 64 26.76 -15.29 -14.37
N LEU A 65 26.91 -14.12 -13.75
CA LEU A 65 28.12 -13.31 -13.87
C LEU A 65 29.33 -14.06 -13.31
N ARG A 66 29.24 -14.61 -12.09
CA ARG A 66 30.31 -15.43 -11.48
C ARG A 66 30.72 -16.60 -12.39
N ASN A 67 29.76 -17.30 -12.98
CA ASN A 67 30.05 -18.38 -13.92
C ASN A 67 30.74 -17.91 -15.20
N LYS A 68 30.40 -16.72 -15.72
CA LYS A 68 31.08 -16.15 -16.90
C LYS A 68 32.47 -15.63 -16.56
N ASP A 69 32.65 -15.05 -15.39
CA ASP A 69 33.95 -14.64 -14.88
C ASP A 69 34.88 -15.86 -14.74
N HIS A 70 34.38 -16.94 -14.12
CA HIS A 70 35.15 -18.18 -14.00
C HIS A 70 35.55 -18.76 -15.36
N LYS A 71 34.62 -18.81 -16.32
CA LYS A 71 34.95 -19.27 -17.68
C LYS A 71 36.00 -18.39 -18.37
N LEU A 72 35.95 -17.07 -18.15
CA LEU A 72 36.96 -16.16 -18.68
C LEU A 72 38.32 -16.45 -18.07
N THR A 73 38.40 -16.60 -16.74
CA THR A 73 39.64 -16.93 -16.05
C THR A 73 40.24 -18.25 -16.55
N LEU A 74 39.41 -19.29 -16.70
CA LEU A 74 39.87 -20.58 -17.25
C LEU A 74 40.43 -20.44 -18.67
N CYS A 75 39.74 -19.68 -19.53
CA CYS A 75 40.22 -19.44 -20.89
C CYS A 75 41.57 -18.71 -20.87
N GLU A 76 41.71 -17.66 -20.06
CA GLU A 76 42.93 -16.85 -19.99
C GLU A 76 44.12 -17.62 -19.39
N MET A 77 43.85 -18.67 -18.60
CA MET A 77 44.88 -19.55 -18.03
C MET A 77 45.21 -20.78 -18.89
N THR A 78 44.47 -21.03 -19.98
CA THR A 78 44.69 -22.22 -20.81
C THR A 78 45.87 -21.99 -21.76
N PRO A 79 46.96 -22.78 -21.67
CA PRO A 79 48.05 -22.69 -22.62
C PRO A 79 47.59 -23.20 -23.99
N VAL A 80 47.82 -22.40 -25.03
CA VAL A 80 47.52 -22.77 -26.42
C VAL A 80 48.83 -22.81 -27.18
N TYR A 81 49.00 -23.83 -28.02
CA TYR A 81 50.17 -23.98 -28.87
C TYR A 81 49.73 -23.98 -30.34
N ASP A 82 50.56 -23.45 -31.23
CA ASP A 82 50.33 -23.53 -32.67
C ASP A 82 50.72 -24.91 -33.25
N SER A 83 50.58 -25.07 -34.56
CA SER A 83 50.92 -26.31 -35.27
C SER A 83 52.41 -26.67 -35.22
N GLU A 84 53.27 -25.72 -34.84
CA GLU A 84 54.72 -25.89 -34.70
C GLU A 84 55.12 -26.15 -33.23
N GLY A 85 54.15 -26.13 -32.30
CA GLY A 85 54.38 -26.33 -30.88
C GLY A 85 54.83 -25.07 -30.14
N ASN A 86 54.76 -23.89 -30.76
CA ASN A 86 55.10 -22.62 -30.09
C ASN A 86 53.92 -22.12 -29.25
N PRO A 87 54.18 -21.56 -28.06
CA PRO A 87 53.13 -21.01 -27.21
C PRO A 87 52.47 -19.79 -27.84
N LYS A 88 51.13 -19.72 -27.75
CA LYS A 88 50.28 -18.66 -28.27
C LYS A 88 49.27 -18.23 -27.20
N GLU A 89 48.89 -16.96 -27.23
CA GLU A 89 47.81 -16.48 -26.37
C GLU A 89 46.46 -17.14 -26.70
N PRO A 90 45.68 -17.56 -25.69
CA PRO A 90 44.34 -18.09 -25.88
C PRO A 90 43.36 -17.02 -26.38
N SER A 91 42.49 -17.42 -27.32
CA SER A 91 41.47 -16.52 -27.87
C SER A 91 40.20 -16.51 -27.02
N CYS A 92 40.14 -15.59 -26.04
CA CYS A 92 39.02 -15.49 -25.08
C CYS A 92 37.94 -14.45 -25.46
N GLY A 93 37.81 -14.13 -26.74
CA GLY A 93 36.90 -13.08 -27.21
C GLY A 93 35.41 -13.38 -26.99
N SER A 94 35.03 -14.66 -27.02
CA SER A 94 33.66 -15.13 -26.70
C SER A 94 33.32 -14.95 -25.23
N GLU A 95 34.26 -15.30 -24.35
CA GLU A 95 34.15 -15.30 -22.89
C GLU A 95 34.05 -13.86 -22.39
N ARG A 96 34.91 -12.96 -22.90
CA ARG A 96 34.86 -11.52 -22.60
C ARG A 96 33.52 -10.91 -23.00
N ARG A 97 32.98 -11.27 -24.18
CA ARG A 97 31.64 -10.83 -24.62
C ARG A 97 30.52 -11.42 -23.76
N ALA A 98 30.64 -12.68 -23.36
CA ALA A 98 29.67 -13.34 -22.48
C ALA A 98 29.64 -12.69 -21.09
N ARG A 99 30.81 -12.40 -20.50
CA ARG A 99 30.96 -11.64 -19.26
C ARG A 99 30.32 -10.26 -19.36
N LYS A 100 30.64 -9.48 -20.40
CA LYS A 100 30.08 -8.13 -20.58
C LYS A 100 28.55 -8.15 -20.67
N ARG A 101 27.98 -9.16 -21.35
CA ARG A 101 26.51 -9.35 -21.40
C ARG A 101 25.93 -9.71 -20.03
N ALA A 102 26.56 -10.63 -19.30
CA ALA A 102 26.11 -11.02 -17.96
C ALA A 102 26.16 -9.83 -16.98
N LYS A 103 27.23 -9.03 -17.03
CA LYS A 103 27.37 -7.83 -16.20
C LYS A 103 26.24 -6.83 -16.46
N ARG A 104 25.96 -6.53 -17.73
CA ARG A 104 24.83 -5.65 -18.09
C ARG A 104 23.48 -6.16 -17.59
N GLN A 105 23.28 -7.48 -17.60
CA GLN A 105 22.04 -8.08 -17.07
C GLN A 105 21.93 -7.89 -15.56
N LEU A 106 23.05 -8.04 -14.83
CA LEU A 106 23.09 -7.76 -13.41
C LEU A 106 22.84 -6.27 -13.11
N ASP A 107 23.54 -5.36 -13.79
CA ASP A 107 23.38 -3.91 -13.59
C ASP A 107 21.92 -3.46 -13.79
N VAL A 108 21.24 -4.03 -14.80
CA VAL A 108 19.81 -3.76 -15.05
C VAL A 108 18.94 -4.35 -13.94
N ALA A 109 19.19 -5.58 -13.50
CA ALA A 109 18.42 -6.20 -12.43
C ALA A 109 18.54 -5.43 -11.11
N GLU A 110 19.76 -5.03 -10.73
CA GLU A 110 20.03 -4.22 -9.54
C GLU A 110 19.36 -2.85 -9.61
N LYS A 111 19.40 -2.20 -10.79
CA LYS A 111 18.69 -0.92 -10.99
C LYS A 111 17.18 -1.06 -10.79
N VAL A 112 16.57 -2.09 -11.37
CA VAL A 112 15.13 -2.37 -11.21
C VAL A 112 14.80 -2.66 -9.75
N MET A 113 15.64 -3.42 -9.05
CA MET A 113 15.44 -3.71 -7.64
C MET A 113 15.52 -2.43 -6.79
N SER A 114 16.46 -1.53 -7.09
CA SER A 114 16.56 -0.24 -6.42
C SER A 114 15.31 0.61 -6.63
N GLN A 115 14.78 0.68 -7.86
CA GLN A 115 13.55 1.41 -8.16
C GLN A 115 12.35 0.81 -7.42
N MET A 116 12.26 -0.53 -7.36
CA MET A 116 11.23 -1.23 -6.59
C MET A 116 11.29 -0.88 -5.10
N ASN A 117 12.48 -0.87 -4.50
CA ASN A 117 12.64 -0.49 -3.09
C ASN A 117 12.22 0.95 -2.81
N GLU A 118 12.46 1.86 -3.76
CA GLU A 118 11.99 3.24 -3.65
C GLU A 118 10.47 3.34 -3.72
N LEU A 119 9.82 2.58 -4.63
CA LEU A 119 8.36 2.49 -4.71
C LEU A 119 7.74 1.90 -3.44
N LEU A 120 8.36 0.87 -2.86
CA LEU A 120 7.93 0.30 -1.57
C LEU A 120 7.96 1.36 -0.46
N ARG A 121 9.04 2.16 -0.39
CA ARG A 121 9.13 3.25 0.58
C ARG A 121 8.02 4.29 0.40
N TYR A 122 7.66 4.62 -0.84
CA TYR A 122 6.53 5.51 -1.10
C TYR A 122 5.20 4.87 -0.70
N ALA A 123 5.00 3.59 -0.99
CA ALA A 123 3.80 2.86 -0.60
C ALA A 123 3.64 2.82 0.93
N ASP A 124 4.71 2.55 1.68
CA ASP A 124 4.72 2.58 3.15
C ASP A 124 4.32 3.96 3.70
N LYS A 125 4.86 5.03 3.11
CA LYS A 125 4.50 6.41 3.48
C LYS A 125 3.01 6.67 3.27
N TYR A 126 2.46 6.31 2.13
CA TYR A 126 1.03 6.51 1.84
C TYR A 126 0.14 5.63 2.71
N LYS A 127 0.56 4.41 3.06
CA LYS A 127 -0.15 3.53 3.98
C LYS A 127 -0.22 4.16 5.38
N GLN A 128 0.89 4.74 5.84
CA GLN A 128 0.94 5.45 7.12
C GLN A 128 0.05 6.71 7.12
N GLU A 129 0.10 7.52 6.06
CA GLU A 129 -0.79 8.69 5.91
C GLU A 129 -2.27 8.28 5.93
N TYR A 130 -2.61 7.17 5.28
CA TYR A 130 -3.97 6.62 5.31
C TYR A 130 -4.37 6.14 6.71
N GLU A 131 -3.50 5.44 7.45
CA GLU A 131 -3.78 5.05 8.84
C GLU A 131 -4.02 6.26 9.75
N ASP A 132 -3.22 7.31 9.61
CA ASP A 132 -3.39 8.56 10.37
C ASP A 132 -4.75 9.21 10.08
N GLU A 133 -5.13 9.35 8.81
CA GLU A 133 -6.42 9.93 8.42
C GLU A 133 -7.60 9.03 8.83
N LYS A 134 -7.47 7.72 8.70
CA LYS A 134 -8.46 6.75 9.19
C LYS A 134 -8.64 6.89 10.71
N ASN A 135 -7.57 6.98 11.48
CA ASN A 135 -7.62 7.13 12.92
C ASN A 135 -8.29 8.45 13.33
N LYS A 136 -7.99 9.56 12.62
CA LYS A 136 -8.71 10.83 12.80
C LYS A 136 -10.20 10.69 12.51
N MET A 137 -10.56 10.04 11.40
CA MET A 137 -11.97 9.81 11.04
C MET A 137 -12.68 8.96 12.09
N MET A 138 -12.08 7.85 12.52
CA MET A 138 -12.66 6.96 13.53
C MET A 138 -12.80 7.67 14.88
N SER A 139 -11.81 8.46 15.29
CA SER A 139 -11.90 9.28 16.49
C SER A 139 -13.01 10.33 16.39
N LEU A 140 -13.18 10.97 15.23
CA LEU A 140 -14.30 11.90 15.01
C LEU A 140 -15.64 11.18 15.09
N LEU A 141 -15.77 9.99 14.50
CA LEU A 141 -16.97 9.18 14.61
C LEU A 141 -17.27 8.81 16.07
N GLU A 142 -16.29 8.32 16.82
CA GLU A 142 -16.46 7.95 18.24
C GLU A 142 -16.79 9.15 19.13
N ASN A 143 -16.17 10.31 18.89
CA ASN A 143 -16.36 11.52 19.69
C ASN A 143 -17.60 12.33 19.32
N LYS A 144 -18.05 12.31 18.05
CA LYS A 144 -19.24 13.03 17.56
C LYS A 144 -20.51 12.19 17.57
N LEU A 145 -20.37 10.87 17.59
CA LEU A 145 -21.46 9.92 17.86
C LEU A 145 -21.23 9.25 19.23
N PRO A 146 -21.08 10.00 20.34
CA PRO A 146 -21.27 9.39 21.63
C PRO A 146 -22.75 9.04 21.65
N VAL A 147 -23.10 7.82 21.28
CA VAL A 147 -24.40 7.25 21.66
C VAL A 147 -24.28 6.97 23.15
N ASP A 148 -24.23 8.05 23.90
CA ASP A 148 -24.46 8.03 25.32
C ASP A 148 -25.97 7.78 25.44
N LYS A 149 -26.32 6.53 25.77
CA LYS A 149 -27.71 6.04 25.91
C LYS A 149 -28.57 6.96 26.80
N GLN A 150 -27.94 7.83 27.59
CA GLN A 150 -28.60 8.84 28.40
C GLN A 150 -29.04 10.10 27.64
N GLN A 151 -28.36 10.54 26.57
CA GLN A 151 -28.77 11.74 25.81
C GLN A 151 -30.01 11.50 24.95
N LEU A 152 -30.11 10.34 24.30
CA LEU A 152 -31.32 9.91 23.60
C LEU A 152 -32.51 9.78 24.58
N LYS A 153 -32.29 9.23 25.77
CA LYS A 153 -33.30 9.17 26.84
C LYS A 153 -33.75 10.57 27.31
N LYS A 154 -32.82 11.49 27.52
CA LYS A 154 -33.14 12.89 27.87
C LYS A 154 -33.91 13.60 26.76
N HIS A 155 -33.58 13.33 25.50
CA HIS A 155 -34.31 13.90 24.36
C HIS A 155 -35.70 13.30 24.20
N ASP A 156 -35.88 12.01 24.50
CA ASP A 156 -37.19 11.35 24.58
C ASP A 156 -38.05 11.93 25.73
N GLU A 157 -37.44 12.20 26.90
CA GLU A 157 -38.11 12.84 28.03
C GLU A 157 -38.55 14.28 27.72
N ILE A 158 -37.71 15.11 27.08
CA ILE A 158 -38.06 16.49 26.68
C ILE A 158 -39.15 16.49 25.58
N MET A 159 -39.11 15.52 24.66
CA MET A 159 -40.14 15.31 23.64
C MET A 159 -41.49 14.93 24.26
N GLN A 160 -41.50 14.02 25.24
CA GLN A 160 -42.68 13.66 26.02
C GLN A 160 -43.25 14.85 26.78
N GLU A 161 -42.39 15.73 27.31
CA GLU A 161 -42.78 16.96 28.01
C GLU A 161 -43.44 17.98 27.06
N TYR A 162 -42.87 18.16 25.85
CA TYR A 162 -43.43 19.04 24.82
C TYR A 162 -44.78 18.57 24.27
N LEU A 163 -44.95 17.25 24.11
CA LEU A 163 -46.21 16.66 23.67
C LEU A 163 -47.30 16.77 24.73
N ARG A 164 -46.94 16.73 26.02
CA ARG A 164 -47.89 16.94 27.12
C ARG A 164 -48.32 18.41 27.27
N LEU A 165 -47.45 19.36 26.95
CA LEU A 165 -47.75 20.81 26.97
C LEU A 165 -48.63 21.28 25.80
N ASN A 166 -48.83 20.45 24.77
CA ASN A 166 -49.72 20.72 23.64
C ASN A 166 -51.09 20.00 23.75
N ILE A 167 -51.40 19.42 24.92
CA ILE A 167 -52.73 18.90 25.27
C ILE A 167 -53.30 19.77 26.40
N GLU A 168 -53.60 21.03 26.09
CA GLU A 168 -54.67 21.80 26.74
C GLU A 168 -55.77 22.05 25.70
#